data_AF-A0A7Y5XPC6-F1
#
_entry.id   AF-A0A7Y5XPC6-F1
#
_cell.length_a   1.000
_cell.length_b   1.000
_cell.length_c   1.000
_cell.angle_alpha   90.00
_cell.angle_beta   90.00
_cell.angle_gamma   90.00
#
_symmetry.space_group_name_H-M   'P 1'
#
loop_
_entity.id
_entity.type
_entity.pdbx_description
1 polymer ?
#
loop_
_entity_poly.entity_id
_entity_poly.type
_entity_poly.pdbx_seq_one_letter_code
_entity_poly.pdbx_strand_id
1 'polypeptide(L)'
;MAAVNDKDLLDQLMRREHAATVAIYDAYGVSLLDYSLILTGDADHAMTAVRDALVAIQRHAGNVGKPKHLRPWLFAMVRNSSIRIKAPLGPLAGTVVPAENPRPRQIVEAAAEGLSRKFRENLYLSIRHEFGTREIARITGGNKFLGKSRSAQSRAHLADAVAGGQLLSLGTSQCPVMAGMFERETVAVRALAAHRRRCATCYQTVLPPLNIFAVLAALPMAAPPAQLRDRIANDADDPVLVEHLASVAKPFTFNGFPAPRDQPRNNKRKLVVAMAALLAIGGGAFWAVSSAADEDTNSGSKNDRTSSTRERRATVSPTPSSTPSSSPTASPTPSPSPSKRSVPKPSKSPTPTPTPTQDPKPDPTPSQPAPSPSETTTPKPTFG
;
A
#
# COMPACT_ATOMS: atom_id res chain seq x y z
N MET A 1 -21.15 1.92 -18.77
CA MET A 1 -20.06 2.87 -19.09
C MET A 1 -19.50 2.48 -20.45
N ALA A 2 -19.12 3.43 -21.30
CA ALA A 2 -18.39 3.10 -22.52
C ALA A 2 -17.02 2.48 -22.17
N ALA A 3 -16.52 1.58 -23.01
CA ALA A 3 -15.19 1.01 -22.82
C ALA A 3 -14.13 2.08 -23.10
N VAL A 4 -13.52 2.62 -22.04
CA VAL A 4 -12.41 3.58 -22.15
C VAL A 4 -11.29 2.93 -22.95
N ASN A 5 -10.95 3.51 -24.10
CA ASN A 5 -9.89 2.97 -24.94
C ASN A 5 -8.52 3.53 -24.52
N ASP A 6 -7.87 2.83 -23.58
CA ASP A 6 -6.49 3.08 -23.14
C ASP A 6 -5.48 3.21 -24.32
N LYS A 7 -5.77 2.65 -25.50
CA LYS A 7 -4.92 2.80 -26.69
C LYS A 7 -5.09 4.19 -27.31
N ASP A 8 -6.31 4.59 -27.64
CA ASP A 8 -6.55 5.85 -28.36
C ASP A 8 -6.14 7.04 -27.49
N LEU A 9 -6.47 7.00 -26.19
CA LEU A 9 -6.03 8.01 -25.22
C LEU A 9 -4.50 8.10 -25.09
N LEU A 10 -3.78 6.98 -25.19
CA LEU A 10 -2.32 6.99 -25.21
C LEU A 10 -1.78 7.52 -26.54
N ASP A 11 -2.37 7.13 -27.67
CA ASP A 11 -1.93 7.55 -29.01
C ASP A 11 -2.14 9.06 -29.22
N GLN A 12 -3.25 9.64 -28.76
CA GLN A 12 -3.50 11.09 -28.73
C GLN A 12 -2.44 11.83 -27.89
N LEU A 13 -2.15 11.32 -26.68
CA LEU A 13 -1.16 11.90 -25.78
C LEU A 13 0.27 11.78 -26.32
N MET A 14 0.58 10.71 -27.05
CA MET A 14 1.84 10.53 -27.76
C MET A 14 1.99 11.51 -28.95
N ARG A 15 0.88 11.84 -29.63
CA ARG A 15 0.82 12.85 -30.68
C ARG A 15 0.84 14.29 -30.15
N ARG A 16 0.62 14.47 -28.84
CA ARG A 16 0.46 15.78 -28.16
C ARG A 16 -0.68 16.61 -28.73
N GLU A 17 -1.81 15.95 -29.01
CA GLU A 17 -3.04 16.65 -29.37
C GLU A 17 -3.54 17.49 -28.18
N HIS A 18 -3.89 18.76 -28.38
CA HIS A 18 -4.33 19.68 -27.31
C HIS A 18 -5.43 19.08 -26.42
N ALA A 19 -6.40 18.40 -27.03
CA ALA A 19 -7.52 17.76 -26.32
C ALA A 19 -7.11 16.51 -25.49
N ALA A 20 -5.93 15.92 -25.69
CA ALA A 20 -5.57 14.63 -25.09
C ALA A 20 -5.56 14.67 -23.55
N THR A 21 -5.06 15.75 -22.95
CA THR A 21 -5.04 15.94 -21.49
C THR A 21 -6.46 15.99 -20.91
N VAL A 22 -7.39 16.61 -21.65
CA VAL A 22 -8.80 16.73 -21.26
C VAL A 22 -9.54 15.41 -21.48
N ALA A 23 -9.26 14.67 -22.56
CA ALA A 23 -9.82 13.34 -22.80
C ALA A 23 -9.39 12.32 -21.73
N ILE A 24 -8.14 12.40 -21.24
CA ILE A 24 -7.66 11.63 -20.08
C ILE A 24 -8.42 12.02 -18.81
N TYR A 25 -8.73 13.31 -18.61
CA TYR A 25 -9.53 13.78 -17.48
C TYR A 25 -10.98 13.31 -17.57
N ASP A 26 -11.63 13.40 -18.72
CA ASP A 26 -13.01 12.96 -18.91
C ASP A 26 -13.16 11.43 -18.72
N ALA A 27 -12.12 10.66 -19.07
CA ALA A 27 -12.09 9.20 -18.89
C ALA A 27 -11.76 8.73 -17.46
N TYR A 28 -10.91 9.45 -16.71
CA TYR A 28 -10.39 8.97 -15.42
C TYR A 28 -10.51 9.95 -14.25
N GLY A 29 -10.94 11.19 -14.46
CA GLY A 29 -10.90 12.30 -13.50
C GLY A 29 -11.58 11.99 -12.18
N VAL A 30 -12.76 11.35 -12.21
CA VAL A 30 -13.46 10.82 -11.02
C VAL A 30 -12.53 9.92 -10.19
N SER A 31 -11.96 8.89 -10.82
CA SER A 31 -11.08 7.92 -10.17
C SER A 31 -9.75 8.51 -9.68
N LEU A 32 -9.21 9.52 -10.37
CA LEU A 32 -7.95 10.18 -10.03
C LEU A 32 -8.12 11.17 -8.86
N LEU A 33 -9.20 11.96 -8.86
CA LEU A 33 -9.53 12.87 -7.77
C LEU A 33 -9.87 12.11 -6.49
N ASP A 34 -10.68 11.06 -6.62
CA ASP A 34 -11.04 10.15 -5.54
C ASP A 34 -9.81 9.51 -4.87
N TYR A 35 -8.87 8.99 -5.67
CA TYR A 35 -7.61 8.48 -5.16
C TYR A 35 -6.74 9.56 -4.50
N SER A 36 -6.72 10.77 -5.07
CA SER A 36 -5.93 11.88 -4.52
C SER A 36 -6.47 12.34 -3.16
N LEU A 37 -7.79 12.47 -3.00
CA LEU A 37 -8.46 12.76 -1.72
C LEU A 37 -8.08 11.78 -0.61
N ILE A 38 -8.01 10.47 -0.92
CA ILE A 38 -7.60 9.43 0.03
C ILE A 38 -6.14 9.62 0.51
N LEU A 39 -5.30 10.28 -0.31
CA LEU A 39 -3.88 10.55 -0.05
C LEU A 39 -3.61 11.92 0.61
N THR A 40 -4.41 12.95 0.33
CA THR A 40 -4.26 14.32 0.87
C THR A 40 -5.11 14.55 2.12
N GLY A 41 -6.32 13.98 2.18
CA GLY A 41 -7.34 14.31 3.19
C GLY A 41 -8.06 15.65 2.94
N ASP A 42 -7.80 16.31 1.82
CA ASP A 42 -8.30 17.65 1.50
C ASP A 42 -8.57 17.81 -0.01
N ALA A 43 -9.61 18.59 -0.35
CA ALA A 43 -10.12 18.75 -1.71
C ALA A 43 -9.26 19.65 -2.59
N ASP A 44 -8.83 20.83 -2.12
CA ASP A 44 -8.03 21.76 -2.92
C ASP A 44 -6.64 21.17 -3.21
N HIS A 45 -6.03 20.53 -2.22
CA HIS A 45 -4.81 19.76 -2.42
C HIS A 45 -5.01 18.57 -3.38
N ALA A 46 -6.15 17.88 -3.36
CA ALA A 46 -6.42 16.77 -4.27
C ALA A 46 -6.62 17.25 -5.72
N MET A 47 -7.40 18.32 -5.93
CA MET A 47 -7.57 18.96 -7.23
C MET A 47 -6.22 19.42 -7.81
N THR A 48 -5.41 20.10 -6.98
CA THR A 48 -4.07 20.54 -7.36
C THR A 48 -3.15 19.37 -7.73
N ALA A 49 -3.20 18.26 -6.99
CA ALA A 49 -2.40 17.08 -7.28
C ALA A 49 -2.79 16.39 -8.60
N VAL A 50 -4.09 16.33 -8.92
CA VAL A 50 -4.61 15.81 -10.20
C VAL A 50 -4.22 16.72 -11.36
N ARG A 51 -4.47 18.03 -11.23
CA ARG A 51 -4.09 19.07 -12.19
C ARG A 51 -2.59 18.99 -12.52
N ASP A 52 -1.74 19.08 -11.51
CA ASP A 52 -0.29 19.06 -11.67
C ASP A 52 0.22 17.74 -12.32
N ALA A 53 -0.46 16.62 -12.06
CA ALA A 53 -0.12 15.35 -12.68
C ALA A 53 -0.54 15.31 -14.16
N LEU A 54 -1.76 15.76 -14.49
CA LEU A 54 -2.30 15.71 -15.85
C LEU A 54 -1.66 16.74 -16.79
N VAL A 55 -1.26 17.90 -16.30
CA VAL A 55 -0.46 18.85 -17.10
C VAL A 55 0.93 18.25 -17.39
N ALA A 56 1.53 17.53 -16.43
CA ALA A 56 2.86 16.94 -16.59
C ALA A 56 2.92 15.72 -17.54
N ILE A 57 1.83 14.96 -17.76
CA ILE A 57 1.90 13.72 -18.57
C ILE A 57 2.24 13.98 -20.06
N GLN A 58 1.93 15.16 -20.59
CA GLN A 58 2.19 15.52 -22.00
C GLN A 58 3.65 15.32 -22.44
N ARG A 59 4.60 15.60 -21.54
CA ARG A 59 6.04 15.47 -21.82
C ARG A 59 6.57 14.04 -21.56
N HIS A 60 5.75 13.17 -20.96
CA HIS A 60 6.16 11.85 -20.43
C HIS A 60 5.37 10.66 -21.00
N ALA A 61 4.45 10.87 -21.94
CA ALA A 61 3.61 9.82 -22.54
C ALA A 61 4.39 8.59 -23.02
N GLY A 62 5.58 8.80 -23.62
CA GLY A 62 6.46 7.72 -24.09
C GLY A 62 6.92 6.74 -22.99
N ASN A 63 6.86 7.16 -21.73
CA ASN A 63 7.20 6.34 -20.57
C ASN A 63 6.10 5.30 -20.23
N VAL A 64 4.88 5.41 -20.79
CA VAL A 64 3.80 4.44 -20.56
C VAL A 64 4.09 3.09 -21.22
N GLY A 65 4.69 3.13 -22.43
CA GLY A 65 5.18 1.97 -23.20
C GLY A 65 4.14 1.00 -23.76
N LYS A 66 3.01 0.74 -23.07
CA LYS A 66 1.91 -0.13 -23.53
C LYS A 66 0.56 0.42 -23.04
N PRO A 67 -0.51 0.47 -23.87
CA PRO A 67 -1.82 1.01 -23.50
C PRO A 67 -2.32 0.60 -22.11
N LYS A 68 -2.36 -0.71 -21.82
CA LYS A 68 -2.75 -1.29 -20.51
C LYS A 68 -1.87 -0.91 -19.30
N HIS A 69 -0.96 0.03 -19.44
CA HIS A 69 -0.19 0.62 -18.35
C HIS A 69 -0.55 2.10 -18.12
N LEU A 70 -1.34 2.73 -19.01
CA LEU A 70 -1.84 4.10 -18.89
C LEU A 70 -2.57 4.31 -17.56
N ARG A 71 -3.69 3.60 -17.31
CA ARG A 71 -4.47 3.73 -16.06
C ARG A 71 -3.61 3.57 -14.79
N PRO A 72 -2.78 2.52 -14.61
CA PRO A 72 -1.85 2.44 -13.47
C PRO A 72 -0.78 3.54 -13.42
N TRP A 73 -0.33 4.07 -14.56
CA TRP A 73 0.72 5.08 -14.64
C TRP A 73 0.20 6.48 -14.29
N LEU A 74 -1.03 6.82 -14.70
CA LEU A 74 -1.75 8.02 -14.27
C LEU A 74 -1.92 8.05 -12.75
N PHE A 75 -2.30 6.92 -12.14
CA PHE A 75 -2.36 6.79 -10.68
C PHE A 75 -0.99 7.01 -10.02
N ALA A 76 0.10 6.50 -10.61
CA ALA A 76 1.45 6.74 -10.09
C ALA A 76 1.89 8.23 -10.20
N MET A 77 1.48 8.94 -11.25
CA MET A 77 1.69 10.38 -11.40
C MET A 77 0.92 11.18 -10.34
N VAL A 78 -0.40 10.94 -10.21
CA VAL A 78 -1.25 11.59 -9.19
C VAL A 78 -0.78 11.30 -7.78
N ARG A 79 -0.33 10.07 -7.50
CA ARG A 79 0.28 9.70 -6.20
C ARG A 79 1.49 10.57 -5.88
N ASN A 80 2.41 10.73 -6.84
CA ASN A 80 3.62 11.51 -6.65
C ASN A 80 3.36 13.02 -6.51
N SER A 81 2.34 13.57 -7.18
CA SER A 81 1.86 14.93 -6.94
C SER A 81 1.18 15.07 -5.56
N SER A 82 0.31 14.14 -5.18
CA SER A 82 -0.35 14.11 -3.86
C SER A 82 0.63 13.99 -2.69
N ILE A 83 1.81 13.38 -2.91
CA ILE A 83 2.90 13.28 -1.92
C ILE A 83 3.85 14.49 -1.97
N ARG A 84 3.94 15.21 -3.11
CA ARG A 84 4.70 16.47 -3.22
C ARG A 84 4.01 17.58 -2.43
N ILE A 85 2.70 17.65 -2.54
CA ILE A 85 1.87 18.59 -1.79
C ILE A 85 1.97 18.23 -0.30
N LYS A 86 2.62 19.11 0.47
CA LYS A 86 2.77 18.98 1.93
C LYS A 86 1.46 19.39 2.62
N ALA A 87 0.39 18.66 2.37
CA ALA A 87 -0.77 18.72 3.25
C ALA A 87 -0.28 18.40 4.68
N PRO A 88 -0.57 19.24 5.68
CA PRO A 88 -0.62 18.77 7.06
C PRO A 88 -1.51 17.53 7.09
N LEU A 89 -1.21 16.56 7.95
CA LEU A 89 -2.17 15.48 8.19
C LEU A 89 -3.39 16.10 8.86
N GLY A 90 -4.41 16.45 8.06
CA GLY A 90 -5.77 16.67 8.54
C GLY A 90 -6.12 15.49 9.44
N PRO A 91 -6.70 15.72 10.63
CA PRO A 91 -6.62 14.79 11.74
C PRO A 91 -6.89 13.35 11.30
N LEU A 92 -5.93 12.44 11.57
CA LEU A 92 -6.27 11.03 11.65
C LEU A 92 -7.36 10.94 12.70
N ALA A 93 -8.61 10.74 12.27
CA ALA A 93 -9.75 10.83 13.16
C ALA A 93 -9.57 9.85 14.33
N GLY A 94 -9.17 10.39 15.48
CA GLY A 94 -9.17 9.67 16.75
C GLY A 94 -10.59 9.22 16.96
N THR A 95 -10.81 7.91 16.87
CA THR A 95 -11.97 7.42 16.10
C THR A 95 -13.25 7.41 16.92
N VAL A 96 -13.78 8.61 17.19
CA VAL A 96 -15.11 8.85 17.70
C VAL A 96 -16.08 8.31 16.65
N VAL A 97 -16.59 7.10 16.89
CA VAL A 97 -17.72 6.55 16.15
C VAL A 97 -18.96 7.30 16.64
N PRO A 98 -19.50 8.28 15.88
CA PRO A 98 -20.40 9.29 16.43
C PRO A 98 -21.85 8.87 16.20
N ALA A 99 -22.24 7.75 16.81
CA ALA A 99 -23.63 7.30 16.92
C ALA A 99 -23.75 6.19 17.96
N GLU A 100 -24.83 6.20 18.72
CA GLU A 100 -25.44 4.97 19.22
C GLU A 100 -26.06 4.24 18.01
N ASN A 101 -25.78 2.95 17.82
CA ASN A 101 -26.14 2.18 16.61
C ASN A 101 -25.63 2.78 15.26
N PRO A 102 -24.30 2.91 15.05
CA PRO A 102 -23.74 3.40 13.78
C PRO A 102 -24.08 2.49 12.60
N ARG A 103 -24.38 3.07 11.44
CA ARG A 103 -24.69 2.28 10.22
C ARG A 103 -23.44 1.53 9.74
N PRO A 104 -23.56 0.34 9.13
CA PRO A 104 -22.41 -0.47 8.73
C PRO A 104 -21.41 0.24 7.82
N ARG A 105 -21.88 1.17 6.98
CA ARG A 105 -21.04 2.08 6.19
C ARG A 105 -20.10 2.92 7.06
N GLN A 106 -20.62 3.57 8.11
CA GLN A 106 -19.85 4.43 9.01
C GLN A 106 -18.78 3.63 9.78
N ILE A 107 -19.08 2.39 10.17
CA ILE A 107 -18.11 1.47 10.79
C ILE A 107 -16.96 1.15 9.82
N VAL A 108 -17.26 0.88 8.55
CA VAL A 108 -16.25 0.55 7.52
C VAL A 108 -15.41 1.77 7.13
N GLU A 109 -16.02 2.95 7.02
CA GLU A 109 -15.32 4.23 6.78
C GLU A 109 -14.35 4.55 7.92
N ALA A 110 -14.84 4.60 9.17
CA ALA A 110 -14.03 4.85 10.36
C ALA A 110 -12.90 3.81 10.55
N ALA A 111 -13.18 2.53 10.29
CA ALA A 111 -12.18 1.47 10.32
C ALA A 111 -11.09 1.65 9.25
N ALA A 112 -11.47 2.04 8.03
CA ALA A 112 -10.54 2.30 6.94
C ALA A 112 -9.70 3.56 7.16
N GLU A 113 -10.27 4.61 7.77
CA GLU A 113 -9.57 5.84 8.16
C GLU A 113 -8.53 5.58 9.25
N GLY A 114 -8.89 4.76 10.26
CA GLY A 114 -8.02 4.30 11.34
C GLY A 114 -6.91 3.32 10.93
N LEU A 115 -6.80 2.93 9.66
CA LEU A 115 -5.65 2.18 9.14
C LEU A 115 -4.47 3.10 8.83
N SER A 116 -3.24 2.56 8.88
CA SER A 116 -2.07 3.35 8.47
C SER A 116 -2.15 3.68 6.98
N ARG A 117 -1.65 4.87 6.58
CA ARG A 117 -1.71 5.39 5.19
C ARG A 117 -1.35 4.35 4.13
N LYS A 118 -0.33 3.53 4.39
CA LYS A 118 0.20 2.46 3.53
C LYS A 118 -0.75 1.26 3.34
N PHE A 119 -1.58 0.94 4.34
CA PHE A 119 -2.59 -0.11 4.24
C PHE A 119 -3.91 0.44 3.70
N ARG A 120 -4.30 1.65 4.13
CA ARG A 120 -5.45 2.40 3.60
C ARG A 120 -5.34 2.58 2.08
N GLU A 121 -4.22 3.12 1.60
CA GLU A 121 -3.89 3.24 0.17
C GLU A 121 -4.00 1.91 -0.58
N ASN A 122 -3.51 0.81 -0.01
CA ASN A 122 -3.54 -0.49 -0.67
C ASN A 122 -4.96 -1.08 -0.78
N LEU A 123 -5.81 -0.87 0.22
CA LEU A 123 -7.22 -1.26 0.18
C LEU A 123 -7.97 -0.49 -0.91
N TYR A 124 -7.87 0.84 -0.89
CA TYR A 124 -8.53 1.69 -1.88
C TYR A 124 -8.08 1.37 -3.30
N LEU A 125 -6.77 1.22 -3.55
CA LEU A 125 -6.25 0.76 -4.85
C LEU A 125 -6.75 -0.64 -5.25
N SER A 126 -6.89 -1.60 -4.32
CA SER A 126 -7.25 -2.99 -4.64
C SER A 126 -8.75 -3.32 -4.63
N ILE A 127 -9.60 -2.41 -4.12
CA ILE A 127 -11.05 -2.63 -3.95
C ILE A 127 -11.85 -1.55 -4.68
N ARG A 128 -11.55 -0.27 -4.44
CA ARG A 128 -12.29 0.87 -5.04
C ARG A 128 -11.80 1.24 -6.45
N HIS A 129 -10.53 0.94 -6.76
CA HIS A 129 -9.96 1.12 -8.10
C HIS A 129 -9.55 -0.21 -8.78
N GLU A 130 -9.81 -1.35 -8.13
CA GLU A 130 -9.71 -2.71 -8.69
C GLU A 130 -8.31 -3.14 -9.19
N PHE A 131 -7.23 -2.48 -8.78
CA PHE A 131 -5.89 -2.80 -9.28
C PHE A 131 -5.37 -4.16 -8.78
N GLY A 132 -4.72 -4.89 -9.69
CA GLY A 132 -4.02 -6.12 -9.35
C GLY A 132 -2.79 -5.85 -8.48
N THR A 133 -2.39 -6.84 -7.67
CA THR A 133 -1.23 -6.75 -6.77
C THR A 133 0.09 -6.37 -7.46
N ARG A 134 0.21 -6.62 -8.77
CA ARG A 134 1.33 -6.19 -9.63
C ARG A 134 1.28 -4.70 -9.97
N GLU A 135 0.09 -4.14 -10.23
CA GLU A 135 -0.07 -2.71 -10.53
C GLU A 135 0.09 -1.85 -9.28
N ILE A 136 -0.48 -2.28 -8.14
CA ILE A 136 -0.28 -1.61 -6.86
C ILE A 136 1.20 -1.55 -6.47
N ALA A 137 1.98 -2.57 -6.82
CA ALA A 137 3.43 -2.57 -6.63
C ALA A 137 4.17 -1.58 -7.55
N ARG A 138 3.66 -1.26 -8.75
CA ARG A 138 4.18 -0.18 -9.60
C ARG A 138 3.78 1.20 -9.05
N ILE A 139 2.50 1.39 -8.72
CA ILE A 139 1.93 2.66 -8.22
C ILE A 139 2.59 3.08 -6.90
N THR A 140 2.63 2.17 -5.92
CA THR A 140 3.08 2.48 -4.54
C THR A 140 4.57 2.18 -4.29
N GLY A 141 5.27 1.67 -5.30
CA GLY A 141 6.64 1.21 -5.15
C GLY A 141 6.79 -0.11 -4.39
N GLY A 142 7.30 -1.13 -5.07
CA GLY A 142 7.66 -2.42 -4.50
C GLY A 142 7.81 -3.51 -5.56
N ASN A 143 8.09 -4.73 -5.10
CA ASN A 143 8.05 -5.91 -5.94
C ASN A 143 6.68 -6.63 -5.83
N LYS A 144 6.40 -7.56 -6.75
CA LYS A 144 5.13 -8.30 -6.81
C LYS A 144 4.78 -9.06 -5.52
N PHE A 145 5.78 -9.56 -4.79
CA PHE A 145 5.59 -10.34 -3.56
C PHE A 145 5.19 -9.43 -2.39
N LEU A 146 5.85 -8.28 -2.25
CA LEU A 146 5.46 -7.21 -1.33
C LEU A 146 4.05 -6.70 -1.66
N GLY A 147 3.67 -6.63 -2.94
CA GLY A 147 2.30 -6.33 -3.37
C GLY A 147 1.27 -7.34 -2.84
N LYS A 148 1.49 -8.64 -3.06
CA LYS A 148 0.60 -9.71 -2.56
C LYS A 148 0.51 -9.71 -1.02
N SER A 149 1.66 -9.66 -0.34
CA SER A 149 1.75 -9.62 1.13
C SER A 149 1.01 -8.41 1.71
N ARG A 150 1.29 -7.20 1.22
CA ARG A 150 0.62 -5.96 1.67
C ARG A 150 -0.89 -6.01 1.43
N SER A 151 -1.35 -6.63 0.35
CA SER A 151 -2.78 -6.72 0.01
C SER A 151 -3.56 -7.77 0.81
N ALA A 152 -2.88 -8.80 1.32
CA ALA A 152 -3.45 -9.70 2.32
C ALA A 152 -3.47 -9.01 3.71
N GLN A 153 -2.36 -8.40 4.11
CA GLN A 153 -2.22 -7.73 5.41
C GLN A 153 -3.20 -6.55 5.57
N SER A 154 -3.43 -5.76 4.51
CA SER A 154 -4.36 -4.63 4.57
C SER A 154 -5.82 -5.09 4.74
N ARG A 155 -6.22 -6.18 4.06
CA ARG A 155 -7.55 -6.80 4.24
C ARG A 155 -7.73 -7.35 5.65
N ALA A 156 -6.70 -8.01 6.20
CA ALA A 156 -6.72 -8.48 7.59
C ALA A 156 -6.88 -7.31 8.57
N HIS A 157 -6.08 -6.24 8.43
CA HIS A 157 -6.19 -5.05 9.28
C HIS A 157 -7.56 -4.37 9.19
N LEU A 158 -8.21 -4.32 8.01
CA LEU A 158 -9.55 -3.76 7.89
C LEU A 158 -10.61 -4.66 8.56
N ALA A 159 -10.51 -5.99 8.40
CA ALA A 159 -11.43 -6.92 9.05
C ALA A 159 -11.30 -6.88 10.58
N ASP A 160 -10.06 -6.84 11.09
CA ASP A 160 -9.76 -6.59 12.49
C ASP A 160 -10.36 -5.25 12.96
N ALA A 161 -10.17 -4.17 12.20
CA ALA A 161 -10.65 -2.84 12.58
C ALA A 161 -12.19 -2.75 12.59
N VAL A 162 -12.88 -3.29 11.58
CA VAL A 162 -14.36 -3.32 11.58
C VAL A 162 -14.89 -4.15 12.74
N ALA A 163 -14.25 -5.28 13.08
CA ALA A 163 -14.63 -6.07 14.26
C ALA A 163 -14.48 -5.28 15.57
N GLY A 164 -13.45 -4.42 15.68
CA GLY A 164 -13.31 -3.48 16.79
C GLY A 164 -14.42 -2.42 16.82
N GLY A 165 -14.76 -1.82 15.68
CA GLY A 165 -15.86 -0.85 15.58
C GLY A 165 -17.24 -1.46 15.89
N GLN A 166 -17.49 -2.71 15.48
CA GLN A 166 -18.70 -3.46 15.84
C GLN A 166 -18.75 -3.76 17.35
N LEU A 167 -17.65 -4.14 17.99
CA LEU A 167 -17.60 -4.31 19.45
C LEU A 167 -17.90 -3.00 20.20
N LEU A 168 -17.36 -1.87 19.76
CA LEU A 168 -17.69 -0.56 20.32
C LEU A 168 -19.19 -0.24 20.17
N SER A 169 -19.78 -0.59 19.02
CA SER A 169 -21.21 -0.40 18.72
C SER A 169 -22.14 -1.23 19.62
N LEU A 170 -21.64 -2.33 20.21
CA LEU A 170 -22.39 -3.24 21.09
C LEU A 170 -22.25 -2.87 22.59
N GLY A 171 -21.52 -1.80 22.91
CA GLY A 171 -21.34 -1.29 24.27
C GLY A 171 -20.19 -1.93 25.05
N THR A 172 -19.60 -1.14 25.95
CA THR A 172 -18.47 -1.56 26.81
C THR A 172 -18.89 -2.41 28.01
N SER A 173 -20.18 -2.41 28.38
CA SER A 173 -20.73 -3.09 29.56
C SER A 173 -20.47 -4.59 29.60
N GLN A 174 -20.32 -5.24 28.45
CA GLN A 174 -20.01 -6.67 28.35
C GLN A 174 -18.53 -7.01 28.60
N CYS A 175 -17.64 -6.02 28.72
CA CYS A 175 -16.22 -6.24 29.01
C CYS A 175 -15.62 -5.12 29.89
N PRO A 176 -15.36 -5.36 31.19
CA PRO A 176 -14.80 -4.32 32.07
C PRO A 176 -13.41 -3.85 31.63
N VAL A 177 -12.65 -4.72 30.96
CA VAL A 177 -11.34 -4.36 30.37
C VAL A 177 -11.49 -3.42 29.17
N MET A 178 -12.61 -3.46 28.42
CA MET A 178 -12.87 -2.43 27.42
C MET A 178 -13.36 -1.14 28.07
N ALA A 179 -14.24 -1.20 29.08
CA ALA A 179 -14.74 0.00 29.77
C ALA A 179 -13.58 0.91 30.26
N GLY A 180 -12.62 0.34 31.01
CA GLY A 180 -11.43 1.05 31.48
C GLY A 180 -10.42 1.47 30.39
N MET A 181 -10.63 1.14 29.11
CA MET A 181 -9.86 1.74 28.00
C MET A 181 -10.44 3.11 27.59
N PHE A 182 -11.76 3.27 27.60
CA PHE A 182 -12.42 4.51 27.14
C PHE A 182 -12.32 5.68 28.12
N GLU A 183 -11.95 5.41 29.37
CA GLU A 183 -11.62 6.42 30.38
C GLU A 183 -10.27 7.13 30.13
N ARG A 184 -9.49 6.71 29.13
CA ARG A 184 -8.10 7.15 28.88
C ARG A 184 -7.83 7.44 27.40
N GLU A 185 -8.48 8.49 26.91
CA GLU A 185 -8.43 9.01 25.52
C GLU A 185 -9.01 8.08 24.44
N THR A 186 -9.04 8.55 23.19
CA THR A 186 -9.69 7.86 22.06
C THR A 186 -9.04 6.51 21.77
N VAL A 187 -9.71 5.42 22.16
CA VAL A 187 -9.17 4.06 21.97
C VAL A 187 -9.09 3.73 20.49
N ALA A 188 -7.86 3.71 19.95
CA ALA A 188 -7.63 3.40 18.55
C ALA A 188 -8.22 2.03 18.19
N VAL A 189 -9.02 1.97 17.12
CA VAL A 189 -9.81 0.78 16.71
C VAL A 189 -8.98 -0.52 16.61
N ARG A 190 -7.66 -0.42 16.32
CA ARG A 190 -6.73 -1.57 16.31
C ARG A 190 -6.45 -2.16 17.69
N ALA A 191 -6.55 -1.38 18.76
CA ALA A 191 -6.44 -1.86 20.15
C ALA A 191 -7.64 -2.74 20.52
N LEU A 192 -8.87 -2.35 20.15
CA LEU A 192 -10.06 -3.20 20.30
C LEU A 192 -9.92 -4.51 19.53
N ALA A 193 -9.42 -4.47 18.30
CA ALA A 193 -9.18 -5.67 17.51
C ALA A 193 -8.15 -6.63 18.15
N ALA A 194 -7.04 -6.08 18.68
CA ALA A 194 -6.03 -6.85 19.40
C ALA A 194 -6.55 -7.39 20.75
N HIS A 195 -7.41 -6.62 21.43
CA HIS A 195 -8.11 -7.02 22.64
C HIS A 195 -9.09 -8.18 22.37
N ARG A 196 -9.89 -8.10 21.29
CA ARG A 196 -10.84 -9.15 20.88
C ARG A 196 -10.16 -10.52 20.73
N ARG A 197 -8.93 -10.54 20.22
CA ARG A 197 -8.13 -11.76 20.03
C ARG A 197 -7.53 -12.34 21.33
N ARG A 198 -7.71 -11.68 22.47
CA ARG A 198 -7.09 -12.03 23.78
C ARG A 198 -8.09 -12.13 24.93
N CYS A 199 -9.19 -11.37 24.89
CA CYS A 199 -10.25 -11.43 25.89
C CYS A 199 -11.25 -12.53 25.53
N ALA A 200 -11.50 -13.46 26.46
CA ALA A 200 -12.43 -14.58 26.26
C ALA A 200 -13.85 -14.10 25.89
N THR A 201 -14.37 -13.07 26.57
CA THR A 201 -15.71 -12.53 26.31
C THR A 201 -15.82 -11.94 24.90
N CYS A 202 -14.95 -10.99 24.56
CA CYS A 202 -14.97 -10.32 23.25
C CYS A 202 -14.66 -11.27 22.08
N TYR A 203 -13.87 -12.32 22.30
CA TYR A 203 -13.64 -13.39 21.34
C TYR A 203 -14.93 -14.16 21.03
N GLN A 204 -15.68 -14.52 22.07
CA GLN A 204 -16.95 -15.25 21.96
C GLN A 204 -18.12 -14.37 21.48
N THR A 205 -18.04 -13.04 21.62
CA THR A 205 -19.06 -12.12 21.08
C THR A 205 -19.27 -12.35 19.59
N VAL A 206 -20.49 -12.79 19.23
CA VAL A 206 -20.96 -12.91 17.86
C VAL A 206 -21.19 -11.51 17.30
N LEU A 207 -20.45 -11.16 16.24
CA LEU A 207 -20.60 -9.87 15.58
C LEU A 207 -21.60 -9.97 14.41
N PRO A 208 -22.39 -8.91 14.13
CA PRO A 208 -23.30 -8.91 12.99
C PRO A 208 -22.56 -9.21 11.67
N PRO A 209 -23.12 -10.08 10.79
CA PRO A 209 -22.48 -10.43 9.53
C PRO A 209 -22.41 -9.20 8.61
N LEU A 210 -21.20 -8.88 8.11
CA LEU A 210 -20.96 -7.68 7.32
C LEU A 210 -20.00 -7.98 6.16
N ASN A 211 -20.44 -7.74 4.92
CA ASN A 211 -19.58 -7.82 3.74
C ASN A 211 -18.73 -6.54 3.61
N ILE A 212 -17.70 -6.45 4.45
CA ILE A 212 -16.78 -5.31 4.59
C ILE A 212 -16.28 -4.79 3.24
N PHE A 213 -15.90 -5.70 2.33
CA PHE A 213 -15.29 -5.32 1.06
C PHE A 213 -16.32 -4.85 0.03
N ALA A 214 -17.55 -5.39 0.04
CA ALA A 214 -18.65 -4.84 -0.76
C ALA A 214 -19.06 -3.44 -0.26
N VAL A 215 -19.13 -3.23 1.07
CA VAL A 215 -19.40 -1.90 1.63
C VAL A 215 -18.31 -0.90 1.26
N LEU A 216 -17.03 -1.28 1.34
CA LEU A 216 -15.91 -0.40 0.94
C LEU A 216 -15.93 -0.08 -0.57
N ALA A 217 -16.32 -1.04 -1.42
CA ALA A 217 -16.46 -0.83 -2.87
C ALA A 217 -17.67 0.05 -3.23
N ALA A 218 -18.77 -0.07 -2.49
CA ALA A 218 -20.01 0.69 -2.70
C ALA A 218 -20.01 2.10 -2.08
N LEU A 219 -18.91 2.53 -1.45
CA LEU A 219 -18.75 3.90 -0.97
C LEU A 219 -18.73 4.88 -2.15
N PRO A 220 -19.44 6.03 -2.09
CA PRO A 220 -19.53 6.96 -3.20
C PRO A 220 -18.16 7.55 -3.54
N MET A 221 -17.83 7.59 -4.84
CA MET A 221 -16.64 8.28 -5.34
C MET A 221 -16.83 9.80 -5.32
N ALA A 222 -15.73 10.53 -5.17
CA ALA A 222 -15.75 11.99 -5.22
C ALA A 222 -16.18 12.49 -6.62
N ALA A 223 -17.23 13.31 -6.66
CA ALA A 223 -17.66 13.97 -7.89
C ALA A 223 -16.62 15.05 -8.28
N PRO A 224 -16.08 15.04 -9.52
CA PRO A 224 -15.19 16.10 -9.97
C PRO A 224 -15.94 17.43 -10.11
N PRO A 225 -15.44 18.54 -9.53
CA PRO A 225 -16.06 19.86 -9.71
C PRO A 225 -15.77 20.38 -11.12
N ALA A 226 -16.81 20.88 -11.80
CA ALA A 226 -16.78 21.23 -13.23
C ALA A 226 -15.57 22.10 -13.64
N GLN A 227 -15.25 23.13 -12.85
CA GLN A 227 -14.14 24.06 -13.12
C GLN A 227 -12.75 23.40 -13.21
N LEU A 228 -12.55 22.21 -12.61
CA LEU A 228 -11.25 21.55 -12.66
C LEU A 228 -10.90 21.10 -14.09
N ARG A 229 -11.89 20.75 -14.91
CA ARG A 229 -11.71 20.39 -16.32
C ARG A 229 -11.11 21.54 -17.11
N ASP A 230 -11.70 22.72 -16.98
CA ASP A 230 -11.34 23.90 -17.76
C ASP A 230 -10.00 24.50 -17.28
N ARG A 231 -9.72 24.43 -15.98
CA ARG A 231 -8.38 24.74 -15.43
C ARG A 231 -7.31 23.80 -16.01
N ILE A 232 -7.58 22.49 -16.10
CA ILE A 232 -6.66 21.51 -16.70
C ILE A 232 -6.46 21.76 -18.20
N ALA A 233 -7.48 22.21 -18.94
CA ALA A 233 -7.33 22.62 -20.33
C ALA A 233 -6.40 23.85 -20.45
N ASN A 234 -6.71 24.93 -19.74
CA ASN A 234 -5.92 26.16 -19.78
C ASN A 234 -4.46 25.95 -19.34
N ASP A 235 -4.25 25.21 -18.24
CA ASP A 235 -2.91 24.86 -17.74
C ASP A 235 -2.14 23.90 -18.67
N ALA A 236 -2.84 23.16 -19.54
CA ALA A 236 -2.22 22.26 -20.52
C ALA A 236 -1.73 22.98 -21.78
N ASP A 237 -2.30 24.15 -22.11
CA ASP A 237 -1.85 24.99 -23.22
C ASP A 237 -0.70 25.95 -22.83
N ASP A 238 -0.40 26.15 -21.54
CA ASP A 238 0.79 26.89 -21.08
C ASP A 238 2.09 26.04 -21.23
N PRO A 239 2.99 26.36 -22.18
CA PRO A 239 4.19 25.58 -22.42
C PRO A 239 5.24 25.69 -21.29
N VAL A 240 5.21 26.78 -20.51
CA VAL A 240 6.13 27.04 -19.39
C VAL A 240 5.70 26.22 -18.18
N LEU A 241 4.41 26.25 -17.83
CA LEU A 241 3.83 25.42 -16.77
C LEU A 241 3.95 23.93 -17.08
N VAL A 242 3.71 23.53 -18.34
CA VAL A 242 3.90 22.15 -18.80
C VAL A 242 5.34 21.67 -18.61
N GLU A 243 6.37 22.43 -19.03
CA GLU A 243 7.76 21.99 -18.83
C GLU A 243 8.19 22.08 -17.36
N HIS A 244 7.71 23.06 -16.60
CA HIS A 244 7.93 23.12 -15.15
C HIS A 244 7.40 21.85 -14.46
N LEU A 245 6.13 21.52 -14.64
CA LEU A 245 5.51 20.35 -14.01
C LEU A 245 6.08 19.03 -14.55
N ALA A 246 6.45 18.98 -15.83
CA ALA A 246 7.19 17.85 -16.40
C ALA A 246 8.60 17.69 -15.80
N SER A 247 9.28 18.78 -15.47
CA SER A 247 10.56 18.72 -14.73
C SER A 247 10.34 18.18 -13.31
N VAL A 248 9.28 18.62 -12.63
CA VAL A 248 8.91 18.22 -11.28
C VAL A 248 8.45 16.75 -11.21
N ALA A 249 7.86 16.20 -12.27
CA ALA A 249 7.43 14.79 -12.33
C ALA A 249 8.60 13.78 -12.26
N LYS A 250 9.82 14.20 -12.66
CA LYS A 250 11.04 13.37 -12.67
C LYS A 250 11.47 13.00 -11.23
N PRO A 251 12.24 11.91 -11.02
CA PRO A 251 12.70 10.94 -12.02
C PRO A 251 11.72 9.78 -12.24
N PHE A 252 11.94 9.06 -13.34
CA PHE A 252 11.19 7.84 -13.69
C PHE A 252 12.04 6.58 -13.48
N THR A 253 11.39 5.44 -13.32
CA THR A 253 12.02 4.11 -13.24
C THR A 253 12.31 3.56 -14.63
N PHE A 254 13.08 2.46 -14.72
CA PHE A 254 13.38 1.82 -16.02
C PHE A 254 12.16 1.26 -16.77
N ASN A 255 11.01 1.11 -16.10
CA ASN A 255 9.73 0.75 -16.73
C ASN A 255 8.87 1.99 -17.07
N GLY A 256 9.45 3.19 -17.02
CA GLY A 256 8.77 4.46 -17.28
C GLY A 256 7.72 4.88 -16.23
N PHE A 257 7.49 4.09 -15.18
CA PHE A 257 6.68 4.53 -14.03
C PHE A 257 7.42 5.59 -13.21
N PRO A 258 6.75 6.63 -12.69
CA PRO A 258 7.34 7.62 -11.78
C PRO A 258 8.05 6.95 -10.59
N ALA A 259 9.20 7.48 -10.16
CA ALA A 259 9.89 6.97 -8.99
C ALA A 259 9.12 7.33 -7.70
N PRO A 260 8.76 6.37 -6.83
CA PRO A 260 7.98 6.63 -5.61
C PRO A 260 8.67 7.62 -4.67
N ARG A 261 8.03 8.75 -4.39
CA ARG A 261 8.60 9.85 -3.58
C ARG A 261 8.65 9.59 -2.07
N ASP A 262 7.88 8.62 -1.56
CA ASP A 262 7.80 8.25 -0.14
C ASP A 262 8.76 7.13 0.27
N GLN A 263 9.50 6.52 -0.67
CA GLN A 263 10.54 5.56 -0.31
C GLN A 263 11.76 6.29 0.24
N PRO A 264 12.33 5.85 1.39
CA PRO A 264 13.56 6.43 1.90
C PRO A 264 14.65 6.25 0.84
N ARG A 265 15.26 7.38 0.42
CA ARG A 265 16.21 7.45 -0.70
C ARG A 265 17.40 6.54 -0.43
N ASN A 266 17.30 5.31 -0.94
CA ASN A 266 18.10 4.21 -0.43
C ASN A 266 19.58 4.41 -0.82
N ASN A 267 20.41 4.76 0.17
CA ASN A 267 21.78 5.22 0.00
C ASN A 267 22.77 4.10 -0.40
N LYS A 268 22.32 3.12 -1.21
CA LYS A 268 23.18 2.08 -1.81
C LYS A 268 24.37 2.67 -2.57
N ARG A 269 24.24 3.88 -3.15
CA ARG A 269 25.39 4.60 -3.73
C ARG A 269 26.47 4.92 -2.68
N LYS A 270 26.11 5.33 -1.46
CA LYS A 270 27.08 5.51 -0.36
C LYS A 270 27.72 4.18 0.06
N LEU A 271 26.94 3.10 0.10
CA LEU A 271 27.45 1.77 0.46
C LEU A 271 28.40 1.19 -0.60
N VAL A 272 28.11 1.38 -1.89
CA VAL A 272 29.02 1.01 -2.99
C VAL A 272 30.30 1.86 -2.97
N VAL A 273 30.21 3.17 -2.71
CA VAL A 273 31.39 4.03 -2.55
C VAL A 273 32.23 3.61 -1.33
N ALA A 274 31.61 3.25 -0.21
CA ALA A 274 32.31 2.73 0.96
C ALA A 274 33.03 1.39 0.67
N MET A 275 32.38 0.46 -0.05
CA MET A 275 33.01 -0.79 -0.49
C MET A 275 34.17 -0.54 -1.46
N ALA A 276 34.04 0.42 -2.39
CA ALA A 276 35.12 0.79 -3.30
C ALA A 276 36.32 1.43 -2.57
N ALA A 277 36.06 2.27 -1.57
CA ALA A 277 37.11 2.84 -0.72
C ALA A 277 37.83 1.76 0.10
N LEU A 278 37.09 0.80 0.68
CA LEU A 278 37.69 -0.34 1.40
C LEU A 278 38.52 -1.24 0.48
N LEU A 279 38.09 -1.46 -0.76
CA LEU A 279 38.87 -2.20 -1.76
C LEU A 279 40.14 -1.45 -2.20
N ALA A 280 40.09 -0.11 -2.31
CA ALA A 280 41.27 0.70 -2.60
C ALA A 280 42.30 0.65 -1.45
N ILE A 281 41.84 0.75 -0.20
CA ILE A 281 42.70 0.64 1.00
C ILE A 281 43.30 -0.76 1.11
N GLY A 282 42.50 -1.82 0.92
CA GLY A 282 42.97 -3.20 0.95
C GLY A 282 43.96 -3.53 -0.18
N GLY A 283 43.70 -3.03 -1.40
CA GLY A 283 44.60 -3.20 -2.55
C GLY A 283 45.95 -2.51 -2.35
N GLY A 284 45.95 -1.28 -1.82
CA GLY A 284 47.19 -0.55 -1.50
C GLY A 284 48.03 -1.26 -0.44
N ALA A 285 47.40 -1.78 0.62
CA ALA A 285 48.08 -2.53 1.67
C ALA A 285 48.70 -3.85 1.17
N PHE A 286 48.00 -4.57 0.28
CA PHE A 286 48.52 -5.82 -0.28
C PHE A 286 49.75 -5.59 -1.17
N TRP A 287 49.73 -4.56 -2.01
CA TRP A 287 50.85 -4.24 -2.91
C TRP A 287 52.11 -3.86 -2.13
N ALA A 288 51.98 -3.00 -1.12
CA ALA A 288 53.09 -2.55 -0.27
C ALA A 288 53.75 -3.67 0.55
N VAL A 289 53.01 -4.74 0.89
CA VAL A 289 53.58 -5.93 1.57
C VAL A 289 54.30 -6.85 0.59
N SER A 290 53.82 -6.97 -0.66
CA SER A 290 54.47 -7.80 -1.67
C SER A 290 55.81 -7.23 -2.20
N SER A 291 56.03 -5.93 -2.05
CA SER A 291 57.26 -5.23 -2.47
C SER A 291 58.30 -5.07 -1.35
N ALA A 292 58.18 -5.80 -0.25
CA ALA A 292 59.04 -5.73 0.93
C ALA A 292 59.57 -7.12 1.36
N ALA A 293 59.76 -8.01 0.38
CA ALA A 293 60.06 -9.44 0.57
C ALA A 293 61.26 -9.93 -0.29
N ASP A 294 62.16 -9.03 -0.65
CA ASP A 294 63.52 -9.30 -1.14
C ASP A 294 64.48 -8.32 -0.43
N GLU A 295 65.72 -8.74 -0.19
CA GLU A 295 66.79 -8.05 0.57
C GLU A 295 66.52 -7.80 2.08
N ASP A 296 67.40 -8.12 3.03
CA ASP A 296 68.52 -9.08 2.99
C ASP A 296 68.91 -9.51 4.44
N THR A 297 69.70 -10.56 4.60
CA THR A 297 70.19 -11.04 5.91
C THR A 297 71.60 -10.59 6.24
N ASN A 298 71.82 -9.90 7.39
CA ASN A 298 73.05 -10.10 8.15
C ASN A 298 72.93 -9.86 9.68
N SER A 299 73.82 -10.52 10.41
CA SER A 299 73.96 -10.61 11.87
C SER A 299 74.70 -9.41 12.50
N GLY A 300 74.56 -9.19 13.82
CA GLY A 300 75.59 -8.41 14.53
C GLY A 300 75.37 -7.86 15.95
N SER A 301 75.29 -8.73 16.97
CA SER A 301 76.06 -8.59 18.23
C SER A 301 75.94 -7.34 19.18
N LYS A 302 75.36 -7.58 20.38
CA LYS A 302 75.89 -7.22 21.75
C LYS A 302 75.98 -5.73 22.21
N ASN A 303 75.91 -5.37 23.50
CA ASN A 303 75.41 -6.01 24.75
C ASN A 303 75.27 -4.95 25.88
N ASP A 304 74.83 -5.39 27.07
CA ASP A 304 75.09 -4.78 28.41
C ASP A 304 74.40 -3.43 28.77
N ARG A 305 74.02 -3.11 30.04
CA ARG A 305 73.91 -3.88 31.30
C ARG A 305 72.95 -3.25 32.33
N THR A 306 72.38 -4.11 33.19
CA THR A 306 72.01 -4.02 34.64
C THR A 306 72.10 -2.62 35.35
N SER A 307 71.20 -2.21 36.26
CA SER A 307 70.83 -2.93 37.52
C SER A 307 69.66 -2.28 38.33
N SER A 308 69.09 -3.06 39.27
CA SER A 308 68.43 -2.61 40.55
C SER A 308 67.07 -1.87 40.53
N THR A 309 66.19 -1.93 41.57
CA THR A 309 66.04 -2.85 42.74
C THR A 309 64.75 -2.56 43.56
N ARG A 310 64.01 -3.62 44.03
CA ARG A 310 62.91 -3.62 45.06
C ARG A 310 61.64 -2.78 44.75
N GLU A 311 60.45 -2.92 45.34
CA GLU A 311 59.66 -3.90 46.17
C GLU A 311 58.15 -3.46 46.05
N ARG A 312 57.03 -3.99 46.61
CA ARG A 312 56.58 -5.00 47.61
C ARG A 312 55.05 -5.27 47.35
N ARG A 313 54.21 -6.10 48.00
CA ARG A 313 54.29 -7.14 49.07
C ARG A 313 53.04 -8.08 48.99
N ALA A 314 53.23 -9.39 48.78
CA ALA A 314 52.28 -10.48 49.10
C ALA A 314 50.89 -10.47 48.39
N THR A 315 50.05 -11.53 48.38
CA THR A 315 49.98 -12.76 49.21
C THR A 315 49.70 -14.03 48.36
N VAL A 316 49.87 -15.22 48.94
CA VAL A 316 49.94 -16.54 48.28
C VAL A 316 48.76 -17.49 48.60
N SER A 317 48.39 -18.34 47.62
CA SER A 317 48.01 -19.80 47.65
C SER A 317 47.09 -20.42 48.75
N PRO A 318 46.54 -21.66 48.58
CA PRO A 318 46.79 -22.67 47.50
C PRO A 318 45.55 -23.37 46.86
N THR A 319 45.88 -24.24 45.90
CA THR A 319 45.20 -25.38 45.22
C THR A 319 44.66 -26.50 46.17
N PRO A 320 44.05 -27.64 45.72
CA PRO A 320 43.81 -28.19 44.35
C PRO A 320 42.41 -28.80 44.03
N SER A 321 42.31 -29.40 42.81
CA SER A 321 41.43 -30.52 42.36
C SER A 321 40.24 -30.18 41.43
N SER A 322 39.91 -30.98 40.40
CA SER A 322 40.68 -32.04 39.68
C SER A 322 39.96 -32.50 38.39
N THR A 323 40.71 -33.11 37.44
CA THR A 323 40.20 -34.02 36.36
C THR A 323 39.36 -33.36 35.23
N PRO A 324 39.17 -34.01 34.04
CA PRO A 324 40.15 -33.89 32.97
C PRO A 324 39.64 -33.46 31.57
N SER A 325 40.62 -33.26 30.68
CA SER A 325 40.55 -33.09 29.22
C SER A 325 39.67 -34.09 28.43
N SER A 326 39.11 -33.64 27.29
CA SER A 326 39.11 -34.43 26.03
C SER A 326 38.85 -33.57 24.77
N SER A 327 39.27 -34.10 23.61
CA SER A 327 39.37 -33.45 22.29
C SER A 327 38.04 -33.04 21.62
N PRO A 328 38.08 -32.16 20.58
CA PRO A 328 36.91 -31.79 19.78
C PRO A 328 36.39 -32.95 18.91
N THR A 329 35.06 -32.98 18.71
CA THR A 329 34.35 -33.94 17.85
C THR A 329 33.89 -33.29 16.53
N ALA A 330 33.79 -34.09 15.47
CA ALA A 330 33.69 -33.62 14.08
C ALA A 330 32.33 -33.01 13.65
N SER A 331 32.37 -32.30 12.52
CA SER A 331 31.20 -31.73 11.83
C SER A 331 30.28 -32.80 11.22
N PRO A 332 28.94 -32.68 11.30
CA PRO A 332 28.01 -33.67 10.75
C PRO A 332 27.79 -33.54 9.23
N THR A 333 27.90 -34.69 8.55
CA THR A 333 27.60 -34.90 7.12
C THR A 333 26.13 -34.58 6.77
N PRO A 334 25.82 -34.04 5.57
CA PRO A 334 24.44 -33.76 5.15
C PRO A 334 23.53 -35.01 5.07
N SER A 335 22.28 -34.83 5.47
CA SER A 335 21.23 -35.86 5.53
C SER A 335 20.65 -36.21 4.13
N PRO A 336 20.29 -37.48 3.85
CA PRO A 336 19.81 -37.92 2.54
C PRO A 336 18.43 -37.39 2.14
N SER A 337 18.21 -37.28 0.84
CA SER A 337 16.96 -36.81 0.22
C SER A 337 15.81 -37.83 0.39
N PRO A 338 14.58 -37.40 0.72
CA PRO A 338 13.44 -38.31 0.88
C PRO A 338 12.97 -38.91 -0.45
N SER A 339 12.83 -40.23 -0.49
CA SER A 339 12.40 -41.00 -1.67
C SER A 339 11.03 -40.59 -2.21
N LYS A 340 10.89 -40.61 -3.54
CA LYS A 340 9.65 -40.32 -4.27
C LYS A 340 8.56 -41.34 -3.90
N ARG A 341 7.56 -40.94 -3.10
CA ARG A 341 6.34 -41.74 -2.90
C ARG A 341 5.46 -41.64 -4.15
N SER A 342 5.07 -42.77 -4.72
CA SER A 342 4.15 -42.83 -5.86
C SER A 342 2.77 -42.30 -5.49
N VAL A 343 2.23 -41.41 -6.32
CA VAL A 343 0.87 -40.87 -6.17
C VAL A 343 -0.12 -41.86 -6.78
N PRO A 344 -1.17 -42.30 -6.05
CA PRO A 344 -2.20 -43.14 -6.65
C PRO A 344 -2.96 -42.38 -7.73
N LYS A 345 -3.18 -43.06 -8.86
CA LYS A 345 -3.90 -42.53 -10.04
C LYS A 345 -5.33 -42.13 -9.64
N PRO A 346 -5.79 -40.89 -9.93
CA PRO A 346 -7.14 -40.47 -9.57
C PRO A 346 -8.18 -41.33 -10.29
N SER A 347 -9.12 -41.89 -9.55
CA SER A 347 -10.27 -42.59 -10.11
C SER A 347 -11.21 -41.61 -10.80
N LYS A 348 -11.87 -42.04 -11.89
CA LYS A 348 -12.87 -41.22 -12.58
C LYS A 348 -14.17 -41.23 -11.75
N SER A 349 -14.50 -40.10 -11.12
CA SER A 349 -15.84 -39.87 -10.61
C SER A 349 -16.84 -39.88 -11.77
N PRO A 350 -18.02 -40.54 -11.65
CA PRO A 350 -19.00 -40.57 -12.73
C PRO A 350 -19.58 -39.17 -13.01
N THR A 351 -19.83 -38.88 -14.29
CA THR A 351 -20.53 -37.67 -14.72
C THR A 351 -21.97 -37.70 -14.22
N PRO A 352 -22.50 -36.60 -13.63
CA PRO A 352 -23.92 -36.53 -13.30
C PRO A 352 -24.77 -36.51 -14.59
N THR A 353 -25.78 -37.38 -14.64
CA THR A 353 -26.80 -37.39 -15.70
C THR A 353 -27.52 -36.03 -15.77
N PRO A 354 -27.75 -35.44 -16.96
CA PRO A 354 -28.51 -34.21 -17.07
C PRO A 354 -29.97 -34.44 -16.67
N THR A 355 -30.47 -33.63 -15.73
CA THR A 355 -31.91 -33.52 -15.43
C THR A 355 -32.63 -32.98 -16.67
N PRO A 356 -33.78 -33.54 -17.09
CA PRO A 356 -34.55 -32.99 -18.20
C PRO A 356 -35.09 -31.60 -17.83
N THR A 357 -34.75 -30.60 -18.63
CA THR A 357 -35.36 -29.26 -18.58
C THR A 357 -36.85 -29.38 -18.90
N GLN A 358 -37.72 -28.83 -18.04
CA GLN A 358 -39.12 -28.63 -18.38
C GLN A 358 -39.26 -27.37 -19.24
N ASP A 359 -40.09 -27.43 -20.29
CA ASP A 359 -40.32 -26.28 -21.16
C ASP A 359 -40.91 -25.08 -20.40
N PRO A 360 -40.45 -23.84 -20.69
CA PRO A 360 -41.02 -22.64 -20.10
C PRO A 360 -42.45 -22.45 -20.61
N LYS A 361 -43.41 -22.49 -19.69
CA LYS A 361 -44.81 -22.13 -19.94
C LYS A 361 -44.88 -20.70 -20.55
N PRO A 362 -45.67 -20.46 -21.61
CA PRO A 362 -45.78 -19.13 -22.21
C PRO A 362 -46.34 -18.10 -21.23
N ASP A 363 -45.73 -16.92 -21.24
CA ASP A 363 -46.04 -15.77 -20.39
C ASP A 363 -47.35 -15.10 -20.88
N PRO A 364 -48.32 -14.77 -20.00
CA PRO A 364 -49.58 -14.15 -20.43
C PRO A 364 -49.37 -12.76 -21.05
N THR A 365 -50.10 -12.49 -22.13
CA THR A 365 -50.09 -11.22 -22.87
C THR A 365 -50.37 -10.02 -21.96
N PRO A 366 -49.59 -8.93 -22.01
CA PRO A 366 -49.87 -7.71 -21.26
C PRO A 366 -51.21 -7.08 -21.65
N SER A 367 -52.14 -6.97 -20.70
CA SER A 367 -53.41 -6.26 -20.91
C SER A 367 -53.18 -4.76 -21.11
N GLN A 368 -53.88 -4.19 -22.09
CA GLN A 368 -53.84 -2.77 -22.42
C GLN A 368 -54.40 -1.91 -21.26
N PRO A 369 -53.73 -0.79 -20.88
CA PRO A 369 -54.28 0.14 -19.89
C PRO A 369 -55.59 0.79 -20.36
N ALA A 370 -56.58 0.85 -19.48
CA ALA A 370 -57.82 1.59 -19.71
C ALA A 370 -57.57 3.11 -19.70
N PRO A 371 -58.33 3.92 -20.46
CA PRO A 371 -58.17 5.37 -20.46
C PRO A 371 -58.57 5.99 -19.12
N SER A 372 -57.82 7.02 -18.71
CA SER A 372 -58.10 7.76 -17.47
C SER A 372 -59.40 8.57 -17.60
N PRO A 373 -60.29 8.57 -16.59
CA PRO A 373 -61.41 9.52 -16.54
C PRO A 373 -60.88 10.96 -16.39
N SER A 374 -61.60 11.92 -16.97
CA SER A 374 -61.21 13.32 -17.00
C SER A 374 -61.44 14.05 -15.68
N GLU A 375 -60.67 15.11 -15.45
CA GLU A 375 -60.76 15.97 -14.28
C GLU A 375 -62.13 16.65 -14.16
N THR A 376 -62.74 16.61 -12.97
CA THR A 376 -63.91 17.43 -12.64
C THR A 376 -63.45 18.63 -11.81
N THR A 377 -63.54 19.83 -12.37
CA THR A 377 -63.14 21.07 -11.72
C THR A 377 -64.19 21.58 -10.74
N THR A 378 -63.89 21.50 -9.43
CA THR A 378 -64.73 22.10 -8.38
C THR A 378 -64.43 23.61 -8.25
N PRO A 379 -65.45 24.49 -8.22
CA PRO A 379 -65.24 25.93 -8.17
C PRO A 379 -64.75 26.44 -6.81
N LYS A 380 -63.99 27.54 -6.87
CA LYS A 380 -63.39 28.25 -5.72
C LYS A 380 -64.47 29.06 -4.96
N PRO A 381 -64.56 28.97 -3.62
CA PRO A 381 -65.46 29.81 -2.84
C PRO A 381 -64.96 31.26 -2.76
N THR A 382 -65.88 32.20 -2.87
CA THR A 382 -65.65 33.64 -2.62
C THR A 382 -65.93 33.94 -1.16
N PHE A 383 -65.01 34.62 -0.47
CA PHE A 383 -65.29 35.28 0.80
C PHE A 383 -65.69 36.74 0.56
N GLY A 384 -66.67 37.21 1.34
CA GLY A 384 -67.04 38.61 1.53
C GLY A 384 -67.22 38.88 3.02
#